data_AF-A0A316LSL3-F1
#
_entry.id   AF-A0A316LSL3-F1
#
_cell.length_a   1.000
_cell.length_b   1.000
_cell.length_c   1.000
_cell.angle_alpha   90.00
_cell.angle_beta   90.00
_cell.angle_gamma   90.00
#
_symmetry.space_group_name_H-M   'P 1'
#
loop_
_entity.id
_entity.type
_entity.pdbx_description
1 polymer ?
#
loop_
_entity_poly.entity_id
_entity_poly.type
_entity_poly.pdbx_seq_one_letter_code
_entity_poly.pdbx_strand_id
1 'polypeptide(L)'
;MLEESDYLYFSKAIEAIRKASKIDCSACGYCMPCPAGVDIPVCFRCYNNLYAEGWYIGFKEYLMCTTLKPTLTSASQCIGCGRCEQHCPQGLPIRENLKKVRKKMETPLYHLVKHGARLLFKF
;
A
#
# COMPACT_ATOMS: atom_id res chain seq x y z
N MET A 1 0.93 3.28 38.32
CA MET A 1 0.16 4.42 37.76
C MET A 1 1.13 5.15 36.84
N LEU A 2 0.72 5.54 35.63
CA LEU A 2 1.64 6.19 34.67
C LEU A 2 2.01 7.58 35.17
N GLU A 3 3.28 7.95 35.04
CA GLU A 3 3.80 9.28 35.39
C GLU A 3 3.61 10.26 34.22
N GLU A 4 3.63 11.57 34.52
CA GLU A 4 3.49 12.61 33.48
C GLU A 4 4.61 12.56 32.42
N SER A 5 5.80 12.15 32.84
CA SER A 5 6.96 11.86 31.98
C SER A 5 6.65 10.75 30.97
N ASP A 6 5.91 9.71 31.34
CA ASP A 6 5.55 8.59 30.47
C ASP A 6 4.68 9.06 29.28
N TYR A 7 3.73 9.97 29.52
CA TYR A 7 2.87 10.52 28.47
C TYR A 7 3.66 11.31 27.42
N LEU A 8 4.76 11.96 27.81
CA LEU A 8 5.65 12.63 26.85
C LEU A 8 6.37 11.61 25.96
N TYR A 9 6.82 10.47 26.50
CA TYR A 9 7.44 9.42 25.70
C TYR A 9 6.42 8.75 24.77
N PHE A 10 5.20 8.48 25.25
CA PHE A 10 4.14 7.92 24.42
C PHE A 10 3.77 8.84 23.26
N SER A 11 3.65 10.15 23.49
CA SER A 11 3.32 11.09 22.40
C SER A 11 4.41 11.13 21.32
N LYS A 12 5.69 11.15 21.70
CA LYS A 12 6.82 11.05 20.77
C LYS A 12 6.81 9.73 19.98
N ALA A 13 6.54 8.61 20.65
CA ALA A 13 6.45 7.30 19.99
C ALA A 13 5.29 7.25 18.99
N ILE A 14 4.11 7.74 19.37
CA ILE A 14 2.93 7.82 18.48
C ILE A 14 3.23 8.67 17.26
N GLU A 15 3.89 9.82 17.44
CA GLU A 15 4.25 10.70 16.33
C GLU A 15 5.24 10.02 15.36
N ALA A 16 6.26 9.34 15.90
CA ALA A 16 7.21 8.59 15.09
C ALA A 16 6.52 7.48 14.27
N ILE A 17 5.60 6.72 14.89
CA ILE A 17 4.84 5.67 14.22
C ILE A 17 3.96 6.25 13.10
N ARG A 18 3.22 7.35 13.36
CA ARG A 18 2.37 8.03 12.36
C ARG A 18 3.18 8.68 11.22
N LYS A 19 4.45 9.00 11.46
CA LYS A 19 5.35 9.45 10.39
C LYS A 19 5.73 8.30 9.47
N ALA A 20 6.04 7.13 10.03
CA ALA A 20 6.47 5.94 9.30
C ALA A 20 5.31 5.21 8.57
N SER A 21 4.13 5.12 9.18
CA SER A 21 2.95 4.46 8.62
C SER A 21 1.90 5.49 8.23
N LYS A 22 1.56 5.58 6.93
CA LYS A 22 0.54 6.53 6.42
C LYS A 22 -0.84 5.91 6.27
N ILE A 23 -0.89 4.59 6.13
CA ILE A 23 -2.13 3.82 6.13
C ILE A 23 -2.03 2.84 7.27
N ASP A 24 -2.95 2.92 8.23
CA ASP A 24 -3.00 2.02 9.39
C ASP A 24 -3.55 0.64 9.00
N CYS A 25 -2.91 -0.02 8.04
CA CYS A 25 -3.26 -1.36 7.61
C CYS A 25 -2.43 -2.39 8.39
N SER A 26 -3.08 -3.35 9.05
CA SER A 26 -2.39 -4.46 9.72
C SER A 26 -1.96 -5.59 8.78
N ALA A 27 -2.21 -5.45 7.47
CA ALA A 27 -1.96 -6.48 6.46
C ALA A 27 -2.64 -7.85 6.75
N CYS A 28 -3.75 -7.85 7.49
CA CYS A 28 -4.49 -9.07 7.88
C CYS A 28 -5.11 -9.88 6.72
N GLY A 29 -5.25 -9.30 5.53
CA GLY A 29 -5.73 -10.01 4.34
C GLY A 29 -7.25 -10.20 4.22
N TYR A 30 -8.08 -9.80 5.20
CA TYR A 30 -9.55 -9.95 5.12
C TYR A 30 -10.21 -9.26 3.93
N CYS A 31 -9.57 -8.23 3.36
CA CYS A 31 -10.05 -7.54 2.16
C CYS A 31 -9.86 -8.33 0.85
N MET A 32 -9.24 -9.53 0.91
CA MET A 32 -8.93 -10.39 -0.23
C MET A 32 -9.86 -11.61 -0.29
N PRO A 33 -10.11 -12.20 -1.48
CA PRO A 33 -9.61 -11.78 -2.79
C PRO A 33 -10.35 -10.56 -3.36
N CYS A 34 -9.62 -9.63 -3.97
CA CYS A 34 -10.20 -8.54 -4.74
C CYS A 34 -10.67 -9.05 -6.10
N PRO A 35 -11.94 -8.79 -6.53
CA PRO A 35 -12.43 -9.26 -7.82
C PRO A 35 -11.69 -8.64 -9.02
N ALA A 36 -11.05 -7.49 -8.83
CA ALA A 36 -10.23 -6.84 -9.85
C ALA A 36 -8.74 -7.26 -9.78
N GLY A 37 -8.38 -8.23 -8.94
CA GLY A 37 -7.01 -8.73 -8.82
C GLY A 37 -6.03 -7.81 -8.10
N VAL A 38 -6.47 -6.73 -7.46
CA VAL A 38 -5.59 -5.84 -6.67
C VAL A 38 -5.08 -6.58 -5.43
N ASP A 39 -3.77 -6.58 -5.20
CA ASP A 39 -3.19 -7.03 -3.93
C ASP A 39 -3.16 -5.86 -2.94
N ILE A 40 -4.28 -5.69 -2.23
CA ILE A 40 -4.52 -4.53 -1.36
C ILE A 40 -3.52 -4.46 -0.20
N PRO A 41 -3.26 -5.56 0.56
CA PRO A 41 -2.28 -5.54 1.65
C PRO A 41 -0.88 -5.15 1.17
N VAL A 42 -0.42 -5.72 0.04
CA VAL A 42 0.90 -5.39 -0.53
C VAL A 42 0.97 -3.94 -0.98
N CYS A 43 -0.07 -3.44 -1.67
CA CYS A 43 -0.12 -2.03 -2.08
C CYS A 43 0.04 -1.07 -0.89
N PHE A 44 -0.61 -1.37 0.24
CA PHE A 44 -0.53 -0.54 1.44
C PHE A 44 0.81 -0.69 2.17
N ARG A 45 1.37 -1.90 2.23
CA ARG A 45 2.71 -2.12 2.78
C ARG A 45 3.77 -1.34 2.01
N CYS A 46 3.82 -1.48 0.69
CA CYS A 46 4.80 -0.75 -0.13
C CYS A 46 4.62 0.78 0.00
N TYR A 47 3.36 1.25 0.11
CA TYR A 47 3.08 2.65 0.37
C TYR A 47 3.63 3.14 1.70
N ASN A 48 3.47 2.38 2.79
CA ASN A 48 4.05 2.72 4.08
C ASN A 48 5.57 2.64 4.06
N ASN A 49 6.16 1.61 3.44
CA ASN A 49 7.62 1.46 3.31
C ASN A 49 8.26 2.64 2.54
N LEU A 50 7.55 3.23 1.58
CA LEU A 50 8.01 4.47 0.93
C LEU A 50 8.22 5.62 1.92
N TYR A 51 7.41 5.71 2.98
CA TYR A 51 7.55 6.74 4.01
C TYR A 51 8.49 6.33 5.15
N ALA A 52 8.52 5.05 5.52
CA ALA A 52 9.37 4.54 6.60
C ALA A 52 10.84 4.43 6.18
N GLU A 53 11.11 3.88 5.00
CA GLU A 53 12.46 3.53 4.53
C GLU A 53 12.92 4.40 3.34
N GLY A 54 11.98 5.08 2.68
CA GLY A 54 12.25 6.03 1.61
C GLY A 54 11.73 5.59 0.25
N TRP A 55 11.71 6.55 -0.68
CA TRP A 55 11.05 6.41 -1.98
C TRP A 55 11.54 5.21 -2.80
N TYR A 56 12.86 5.03 -2.90
CA TYR A 56 13.43 3.98 -3.73
C TYR A 56 13.04 2.58 -3.26
N ILE A 57 13.08 2.33 -1.95
CA ILE A 57 12.80 1.01 -1.37
C ILE A 57 11.33 0.64 -1.57
N GLY A 58 10.41 1.54 -1.18
CA GLY A 58 8.98 1.31 -1.36
C GLY A 58 8.56 1.18 -2.83
N PHE A 59 9.15 1.97 -3.73
CA PHE A 59 8.87 1.90 -5.17
C PHE A 59 9.40 0.60 -5.80
N LYS A 60 10.62 0.19 -5.46
CA LYS A 60 11.21 -1.07 -5.93
C LYS A 60 10.37 -2.26 -5.46
N GLU A 61 10.00 -2.32 -4.19
CA GLU A 61 9.14 -3.38 -3.66
C GLU A 61 7.79 -3.41 -4.39
N TYR A 62 7.16 -2.24 -4.59
CA TYR A 62 5.90 -2.15 -5.31
C TYR A 62 5.99 -2.73 -6.72
N LEU A 63 7.04 -2.39 -7.48
CA LEU A 63 7.26 -2.94 -8.83
C LEU A 63 7.44 -4.46 -8.80
N MET A 64 8.29 -4.98 -7.92
CA MET A 64 8.57 -6.40 -7.81
C MET A 64 7.32 -7.21 -7.42
N CYS A 65 6.57 -6.75 -6.43
CA CYS A 65 5.45 -7.51 -5.88
C CYS A 65 4.15 -7.36 -6.67
N THR A 66 3.96 -6.27 -7.43
CA THR A 66 2.69 -6.01 -8.13
C THR A 66 2.77 -6.09 -9.65
N THR A 67 3.93 -5.79 -10.24
CA THR A 67 4.07 -5.49 -11.68
C THR A 67 5.03 -6.44 -12.40
N LEU A 68 6.17 -6.78 -11.81
CA LEU A 68 7.18 -7.68 -12.37
C LEU A 68 6.87 -9.15 -12.04
N LYS A 69 5.64 -9.57 -12.31
CA LYS A 69 5.14 -10.93 -12.06
C LYS A 69 4.12 -11.33 -13.13
N PRO A 70 3.80 -12.63 -13.27
CA PRO A 70 2.81 -13.14 -14.23
C PRO A 70 1.37 -12.62 -14.04
N THR A 71 1.05 -11.92 -12.96
CA THR A 71 -0.30 -11.36 -12.77
C THR A 71 -0.21 -9.95 -12.24
N LEU A 72 -0.71 -8.99 -13.02
CA LEU A 72 -0.69 -7.60 -12.59
C LEU A 72 -1.68 -7.41 -11.43
N THR A 73 -1.15 -6.98 -10.28
CA THR A 73 -1.91 -6.84 -9.03
C THR A 73 -1.80 -5.43 -8.42
N SER A 74 -1.44 -4.46 -9.26
CA SER A 74 -1.19 -3.06 -8.89
C SER A 74 -2.46 -2.30 -8.49
N ALA A 75 -2.30 -1.21 -7.76
CA ALA A 75 -3.40 -0.34 -7.31
C ALA A 75 -4.25 0.21 -8.47
N SER A 76 -3.68 0.38 -9.67
CA SER A 76 -4.43 0.75 -10.89
C SER A 76 -5.52 -0.23 -11.30
N GLN A 77 -5.46 -1.49 -10.88
CA GLN A 77 -6.51 -2.46 -11.21
C GLN A 77 -7.82 -2.20 -10.44
N CYS A 78 -7.80 -1.34 -9.41
CA CYS A 78 -8.99 -1.08 -8.61
C CYS A 78 -10.11 -0.43 -9.43
N ILE A 79 -11.25 -1.14 -9.52
CA ILE A 79 -12.48 -0.65 -10.17
C ILE A 79 -13.42 0.08 -9.20
N GLY A 80 -13.07 0.20 -7.92
CA GLY A 80 -13.87 0.93 -6.93
C GLY A 80 -15.13 0.20 -6.42
N CYS A 81 -15.20 -1.12 -6.53
CA CYS A 81 -16.40 -1.91 -6.16
C CYS A 81 -16.83 -1.84 -4.68
N GLY A 82 -15.92 -1.52 -3.77
CA GLY A 82 -16.22 -1.31 -2.33
C GLY A 82 -16.31 -2.58 -1.48
N ARG A 83 -16.23 -3.78 -2.06
CA ARG A 83 -16.28 -5.05 -1.31
C ARG A 83 -15.21 -5.16 -0.22
N CYS A 84 -14.00 -4.66 -0.49
CA CYS A 84 -12.89 -4.69 0.45
C CYS A 84 -13.18 -3.95 1.76
N GLU A 85 -13.91 -2.83 1.70
CA GLU A 85 -14.20 -2.00 2.88
C GLU A 85 -15.18 -2.70 3.83
N GLN A 86 -16.13 -3.47 3.30
CA GLN A 86 -17.08 -4.26 4.09
C GLN A 86 -16.41 -5.40 4.88
N HIS A 87 -15.28 -5.90 4.40
CA HIS A 87 -14.52 -6.96 5.06
C HIS A 87 -13.37 -6.44 5.92
N CYS A 88 -13.13 -5.13 5.95
CA CYS A 88 -12.04 -4.57 6.73
C CYS A 88 -12.46 -4.47 8.21
N PRO A 89 -11.85 -5.22 9.15
CA PRO A 89 -12.21 -5.13 10.56
C PRO A 89 -11.86 -3.78 11.19
N GLN A 90 -10.97 -3.02 10.56
CA GLN A 90 -10.55 -1.70 11.00
C GLN A 90 -11.38 -0.56 10.37
N GLY A 91 -12.30 -0.87 9.46
CA GLY A 91 -13.12 0.14 8.78
C GLY A 91 -12.33 1.13 7.91
N LEU A 92 -11.18 0.71 7.37
CA LEU A 92 -10.33 1.61 6.58
C LEU A 92 -11.02 2.03 5.27
N PRO A 93 -10.83 3.30 4.82
CA PRO A 93 -11.29 3.75 3.50
C PRO A 93 -10.37 3.22 2.39
N ILE A 94 -10.44 1.90 2.13
CA ILE A 94 -9.52 1.18 1.25
C ILE A 94 -9.51 1.78 -0.16
N ARG A 95 -10.66 2.14 -0.73
CA ARG A 95 -10.72 2.67 -2.09
C ARG A 95 -9.99 4.00 -2.23
N GLU A 96 -10.15 4.89 -1.25
CA GLU A 96 -9.47 6.19 -1.24
C GLU A 96 -7.96 6.01 -1.05
N ASN A 97 -7.58 5.10 -0.15
CA ASN A 97 -6.18 4.79 0.08
C ASN A 97 -5.52 4.19 -1.17
N LEU A 98 -6.19 3.30 -1.90
CA LEU A 98 -5.69 2.78 -3.18
C LEU A 98 -5.50 3.89 -4.23
N LYS A 99 -6.37 4.92 -4.26
CA LYS A 99 -6.17 6.10 -5.12
C LYS A 99 -4.89 6.86 -4.73
N LYS A 100 -4.62 7.01 -3.44
CA LYS A 100 -3.38 7.64 -2.93
C LYS A 100 -2.15 6.81 -3.32
N VAL A 101 -2.20 5.48 -3.16
CA VAL A 101 -1.13 4.57 -3.59
C VAL A 101 -0.86 4.72 -5.09
N ARG A 102 -1.91 4.61 -5.92
CA ARG A 102 -1.81 4.80 -7.37
C ARG A 102 -1.13 6.12 -7.72
N LYS A 103 -1.59 7.24 -7.15
CA LYS A 103 -1.05 8.57 -7.43
C LYS A 103 0.44 8.69 -7.08
N LYS A 104 0.89 8.06 -5.99
CA LYS A 104 2.27 8.19 -5.50
C LYS A 104 3.23 7.19 -6.14
N MET A 105 2.77 5.97 -6.41
CA MET A 105 3.58 4.85 -6.89
C MET A 105 3.55 4.70 -8.40
N GLU A 106 2.44 5.01 -9.07
CA GLU A 106 2.31 4.79 -10.51
C GLU A 106 2.68 6.04 -11.31
N THR A 107 3.93 6.46 -11.18
CA THR A 107 4.52 7.61 -11.89
C THR A 107 4.82 7.31 -13.37
N PRO A 108 5.25 8.29 -14.19
CA PRO A 108 5.67 8.01 -15.56
C PRO A 108 6.74 6.91 -15.67
N LEU A 109 7.69 6.86 -14.73
CA LEU A 109 8.70 5.80 -14.64
C LEU A 109 8.05 4.42 -14.45
N TYR A 110 7.05 4.32 -13.57
CA TYR A 110 6.30 3.07 -13.39
C TYR A 110 5.63 2.62 -14.69
N HIS A 111 5.02 3.54 -15.45
CA HIS A 111 4.35 3.19 -16.69
C HIS A 111 5.31 2.68 -17.77
N LEU A 112 6.52 3.24 -17.85
CA LEU A 112 7.59 2.74 -18.72
C LEU A 112 8.00 1.32 -18.32
N VAL A 113 8.28 1.09 -17.03
CA VAL A 113 8.67 -0.24 -16.51
C VAL A 113 7.55 -1.25 -16.73
N LYS A 114 6.30 -0.89 -16.47
CA LYS A 114 5.12 -1.73 -16.68
C LYS A 114 4.96 -2.13 -18.16
N HIS A 115 5.21 -1.20 -19.09
CA HIS A 115 5.14 -1.51 -20.51
C HIS A 115 6.24 -2.51 -20.91
N GLY A 116 7.48 -2.30 -20.45
CA GLY A 116 8.58 -3.26 -20.65
C GLY A 116 8.29 -4.63 -20.04
N ALA A 117 7.74 -4.66 -18.82
CA ALA A 117 7.35 -5.89 -18.14
C ALA A 117 6.29 -6.68 -18.92
N ARG A 118 5.29 -6.00 -19.50
CA ARG A 118 4.29 -6.65 -20.37
C ARG A 118 4.91 -7.32 -21.59
N LEU A 119 5.94 -6.72 -22.18
CA LEU A 119 6.66 -7.29 -23.31
C LEU A 119 7.50 -8.51 -22.89
N LEU A 120 8.13 -8.46 -21.72
CA LEU A 120 8.94 -9.55 -21.17
C LEU A 120 8.11 -10.75 -20.73
N PHE A 121 6.97 -10.51 -20.08
CA PHE A 121 6.11 -11.58 -19.52
C PHE A 121 5.01 -12.05 -20.47
N LYS A 122 4.96 -11.55 -21.72
CA LYS A 122 4.05 -11.97 -22.80
C LYS A 122 2.70 -12.49 -22.27
N PHE A 123 1.87 -11.57 -21.77
CA PHE A 123 0.45 -11.84 -21.50
C PHE A 123 -0.35 -11.85 -22.79
#